data_AF-A0A1W2C6W9-F1
#
_entry.id   AF-A0A1W2C6W9-F1
#
_cell.length_a   1.000
_cell.length_b   1.000
_cell.length_c   1.000
_cell.angle_alpha   90.00
_cell.angle_beta   90.00
_cell.angle_gamma   90.00
#
_symmetry.space_group_name_H-M   'P 1'
#
loop_
_entity.id
_entity.type
_entity.pdbx_description
1 polymer ?
#
loop_
_entity_poly.entity_id
_entity_poly.type
_entity_poly.pdbx_seq_one_letter_code
_entity_poly.pdbx_strand_id
1 'polypeptide(L)'
;MEEQFIIELYQRLALREPTQEEIDQGLAAIADRGQDAYATEIAETEEVVEIQTVVLPIISLYQAFLERTPEPAGLEFWTTAIQNGSLNFGDLIQSFVTTNEFAIANPGIGANPTNEDLVNLFYTNILGRVPDAEGQAFWLSALQNGTIQAGNFTTTFIGSSEIQGDIGAALRAYYADVKDGQIDDPANGGSLRGDGTGGGGGSGGGGGSGGGGGGGTPYYSVAADSSALGSDGQITFTVTAQSSPALTTVALTGIDPADLEDGQTSMALTSIGGGRYTFTVDLTTDALTAQKAFTVELTDTSFTFDVAVGTAGDDDFVLSGGRAFVFGREGFDRIDHGALTEAIRVENTSPLNGTVTYSDGTTTDYIDVDFVIGTSAADQFVNLGGPIRFEGRGGVDSYTGTQGPDQDGLVFMGSPAAVNVDASQGIILDDGYGNQETFQGFEQINGSAFDDRLVGSAITERLRGGDGDDFINGNGGRDRLTGGNGDDTFVFNDVSASQGTSRSVLLDFRANGDSDHIDVGGFSGTAMGPLFEIDIGTTILNDAVAFESAIQNAGVAGSNFAALVKGYSAAEDFYKYYVLIDDGDGSFNITNDLTIELNAEPGDGGSSIVTGFGQDWFLPLIN
;
A
#
# COMPACT_ATOMS: atom_id res chain seq x y z
N MET A 1 37.26 -8.50 -7.49
CA MET A 1 37.17 -7.61 -6.32
C MET A 1 36.85 -6.20 -6.76
N GLU A 2 37.68 -5.57 -7.60
CA GLU A 2 37.41 -4.20 -8.08
C GLU A 2 36.19 -4.12 -9.03
N GLU A 3 36.01 -5.10 -9.93
CA GLU A 3 34.82 -5.21 -10.78
C GLU A 3 33.52 -5.35 -9.95
N GLN A 4 33.55 -6.26 -8.97
CA GLN A 4 32.43 -6.47 -8.05
C GLN A 4 32.10 -5.20 -7.24
N PHE A 5 33.13 -4.44 -6.82
CA PHE A 5 32.94 -3.16 -6.15
C PHE A 5 32.25 -2.13 -7.06
N ILE A 6 32.59 -2.06 -8.35
CA ILE A 6 31.93 -1.15 -9.30
C ILE A 6 30.47 -1.53 -9.49
N ILE A 7 30.18 -2.83 -9.62
CA ILE A 7 28.81 -3.36 -9.71
C ILE A 7 28.00 -2.95 -8.47
N GLU A 8 28.52 -3.24 -7.27
CA GLU A 8 27.86 -2.88 -6.01
C GLU A 8 27.69 -1.36 -5.84
N LEU A 9 28.63 -0.56 -6.34
CA LEU A 9 28.56 0.90 -6.31
C LEU A 9 27.42 1.45 -7.18
N TYR A 10 27.30 0.98 -8.42
CA TYR A 10 26.23 1.37 -9.33
C TYR A 10 24.87 0.86 -8.85
N GLN A 11 24.81 -0.38 -8.38
CA GLN A 11 23.60 -0.92 -7.76
C GLN A 11 23.16 -0.09 -6.55
N ARG A 12 24.09 0.40 -5.73
CA ARG A 12 23.72 1.18 -4.53
C ARG A 12 23.33 2.62 -4.85
N LEU A 13 24.06 3.28 -5.75
CA LEU A 13 23.92 4.72 -5.97
C LEU A 13 23.00 5.05 -7.16
N ALA A 14 23.16 4.35 -8.28
CA ALA A 14 22.40 4.56 -9.51
C ALA A 14 21.22 3.57 -9.65
N LEU A 15 21.07 2.65 -8.70
CA LEU A 15 20.01 1.64 -8.65
C LEU A 15 19.89 0.78 -9.91
N ARG A 16 20.99 0.57 -10.63
CA ARG A 16 21.05 -0.26 -11.85
C ARG A 16 22.37 -1.00 -11.96
N GLU A 17 22.39 -2.01 -12.84
CA GLU A 17 23.65 -2.62 -13.26
C GLU A 17 24.46 -1.63 -14.12
N PRO A 18 25.79 -1.55 -13.92
CA PRO A 18 26.66 -0.80 -14.82
C PRO A 18 26.79 -1.52 -16.16
N THR A 19 26.90 -0.75 -17.23
CA THR A 19 27.28 -1.27 -18.54
C THR A 19 28.74 -1.78 -18.52
N GLN A 20 29.09 -2.65 -19.48
CA GLN A 20 30.47 -3.12 -19.60
C GLN A 20 31.48 -1.97 -19.80
N GLU A 21 31.06 -0.90 -20.47
CA GLU A 21 31.90 0.29 -20.66
C GLU A 21 32.14 1.03 -19.34
N GLU A 22 31.13 1.17 -18.49
CA GLU A 22 31.26 1.77 -17.16
C GLU A 22 32.15 0.94 -16.23
N ILE A 23 32.07 -0.41 -16.32
CA ILE A 23 32.98 -1.31 -15.60
C ILE A 23 34.43 -1.08 -16.04
N ASP A 24 34.69 -1.05 -17.35
CA ASP A 24 36.04 -0.88 -17.89
C ASP A 24 36.63 0.49 -17.51
N GLN A 25 35.81 1.56 -17.55
CA GLN A 25 36.20 2.90 -17.12
C GLN A 25 36.46 2.97 -15.60
N GLY A 26 35.62 2.33 -14.80
CA GLY A 26 35.77 2.27 -13.35
C GLY A 26 37.04 1.55 -12.93
N LEU A 27 37.38 0.42 -13.57
CA LEU A 27 38.62 -0.30 -13.30
C LEU A 27 39.86 0.57 -13.59
N ALA A 28 39.83 1.34 -14.69
CA ALA A 28 40.91 2.27 -15.01
C ALA A 28 41.02 3.43 -14.00
N ALA A 29 39.88 3.97 -13.56
CA ALA A 29 39.81 5.03 -12.55
C ALA A 29 40.33 4.56 -11.18
N ILE A 30 39.91 3.38 -10.72
CA ILE A 30 40.35 2.79 -9.44
C ILE A 30 41.86 2.55 -9.46
N ALA A 31 42.41 2.07 -10.58
CA ALA A 31 43.85 1.85 -10.72
C ALA A 31 44.67 3.16 -10.65
N ASP A 32 44.09 4.30 -11.05
CA ASP A 32 44.75 5.61 -11.06
C ASP A 32 44.63 6.36 -9.71
N ARG A 33 43.41 6.42 -9.16
CA ARG A 33 43.07 7.28 -8.00
C ARG A 33 42.49 6.56 -6.79
N GLY A 34 42.29 5.24 -6.87
CA GLY A 34 41.74 4.42 -5.77
C GLY A 34 40.22 4.40 -5.71
N GLN A 35 39.68 3.49 -4.89
CA GLN A 35 38.24 3.22 -4.76
C GLN A 35 37.45 4.39 -4.20
N ASP A 36 37.94 5.06 -3.15
CA ASP A 36 37.23 6.16 -2.49
C ASP A 36 37.01 7.35 -3.43
N ALA A 37 38.03 7.69 -4.23
CA ALA A 37 37.96 8.78 -5.19
C ALA A 37 36.97 8.48 -6.32
N TYR A 38 36.96 7.24 -6.82
CA TYR A 38 35.98 6.80 -7.81
C TYR A 38 34.56 6.75 -7.24
N ALA A 39 34.38 6.29 -6.00
CA ALA A 39 33.08 6.31 -5.33
C ALA A 39 32.52 7.73 -5.18
N THR A 40 33.37 8.71 -4.89
CA THR A 40 32.98 10.12 -4.78
C THR A 40 32.54 10.66 -6.14
N GLU A 41 33.30 10.35 -7.20
CA GLU A 41 32.98 10.76 -8.56
C GLU A 41 31.63 10.21 -9.04
N ILE A 42 31.35 8.93 -8.79
CA ILE A 42 30.05 8.33 -9.12
C ILE A 42 28.93 8.98 -8.30
N ALA A 43 29.14 9.24 -7.02
CA ALA A 43 28.17 9.90 -6.15
C ALA A 43 27.82 11.34 -6.59
N GLU A 44 28.72 12.01 -7.32
CA GLU A 44 28.55 13.37 -7.82
C GLU A 44 28.02 13.42 -9.28
N THR A 45 27.74 12.27 -9.90
CA THR A 45 27.12 12.25 -11.23
C THR A 45 25.69 12.78 -11.20
N GLU A 46 25.26 13.44 -12.28
CA GLU A 46 23.92 14.01 -12.41
C GLU A 46 22.82 12.96 -12.17
N GLU A 47 22.97 11.76 -12.76
CA GLU A 47 22.08 10.62 -12.57
C GLU A 47 21.95 10.23 -11.08
N VAL A 48 23.08 10.06 -10.38
CA VAL A 48 23.05 9.64 -8.96
C VAL A 48 22.49 10.75 -8.07
N VAL A 49 22.89 12.00 -8.30
CA VAL A 49 22.39 13.13 -7.52
C VAL A 49 20.88 13.26 -7.68
N GLU A 50 20.36 13.17 -8.91
CA GLU A 50 18.92 13.18 -9.18
C GLU A 50 18.20 12.02 -8.47
N ILE A 51 18.69 10.80 -8.64
CA ILE A 51 18.08 9.61 -8.02
C ILE A 51 18.04 9.75 -6.51
N GLN A 52 19.16 10.11 -5.88
CA GLN A 52 19.28 10.12 -4.42
C GLN A 52 18.59 11.33 -3.76
N THR A 53 18.54 12.48 -4.43
CA THR A 53 18.04 13.73 -3.82
C THR A 53 16.64 14.12 -4.25
N VAL A 54 16.11 13.53 -5.34
CA VAL A 54 14.77 13.84 -5.85
C VAL A 54 13.91 12.58 -5.93
N VAL A 55 14.32 11.59 -6.73
CA VAL A 55 13.47 10.45 -7.11
C VAL A 55 13.19 9.52 -5.92
N LEU A 56 14.24 9.08 -5.23
CA LEU A 56 14.12 8.20 -4.05
C LEU A 56 13.28 8.82 -2.92
N PRO A 57 13.46 10.11 -2.61
CA PRO A 57 12.57 10.81 -1.70
C PRO A 57 11.09 10.78 -2.11
N ILE A 58 10.76 11.01 -3.39
CA ILE A 58 9.38 10.95 -3.87
C ILE A 58 8.81 9.54 -3.66
N ILE A 59 9.52 8.51 -4.13
CA ILE A 59 9.15 7.10 -3.94
C ILE A 59 8.90 6.76 -2.47
N SER A 60 9.80 7.23 -1.60
CA SER A 60 9.69 6.96 -0.16
C SER A 60 8.49 7.66 0.46
N LEU A 61 8.08 8.82 -0.05
CA LEU A 61 6.84 9.47 0.39
C LEU A 61 5.62 8.66 -0.04
N TYR A 62 5.56 8.18 -1.29
CA TYR A 62 4.47 7.30 -1.74
C TYR A 62 4.39 6.05 -0.87
N GLN A 63 5.52 5.39 -0.62
CA GLN A 63 5.55 4.22 0.26
C GLN A 63 5.15 4.58 1.70
N ALA A 64 5.68 5.68 2.24
CA ALA A 64 5.47 6.03 3.64
C ALA A 64 4.04 6.52 3.93
N PHE A 65 3.40 7.19 2.99
CA PHE A 65 2.11 7.86 3.21
C PHE A 65 0.96 7.08 2.62
N LEU A 66 1.18 6.43 1.48
CA LEU A 66 0.12 5.83 0.68
C LEU A 66 0.27 4.31 0.59
N GLU A 67 1.36 3.76 1.15
CA GLU A 67 1.72 2.33 1.18
C GLU A 67 1.84 1.65 -0.20
N ARG A 68 1.86 2.44 -1.28
CA ARG A 68 1.88 1.95 -2.66
C ARG A 68 3.07 2.45 -3.47
N THR A 69 3.13 1.97 -4.70
CA THR A 69 4.10 2.38 -5.72
C THR A 69 3.60 3.61 -6.48
N PRO A 70 4.44 4.63 -6.72
CA PRO A 70 4.06 5.72 -7.60
C PRO A 70 3.90 5.22 -9.04
N GLU A 71 2.94 5.78 -9.74
CA GLU A 71 2.79 5.63 -11.17
C GLU A 71 3.98 6.31 -11.89
N PRO A 72 4.40 5.80 -13.06
CA PRO A 72 5.50 6.41 -13.83
C PRO A 72 5.27 7.90 -14.14
N ALA A 73 4.04 8.27 -14.52
CA ALA A 73 3.68 9.65 -14.86
C ALA A 73 3.70 10.58 -13.63
N GLY A 74 3.11 10.13 -12.52
CA GLY A 74 3.14 10.88 -11.25
C GLY A 74 4.57 11.08 -10.75
N LEU A 75 5.43 10.05 -10.82
CA LEU A 75 6.84 10.19 -10.47
C LEU A 75 7.56 11.21 -11.36
N GLU A 76 7.33 11.19 -12.67
CA GLU A 76 7.91 12.15 -13.61
C GLU A 76 7.43 13.59 -13.32
N PHE A 77 6.14 13.77 -13.03
CA PHE A 77 5.55 15.04 -12.68
C PHE A 77 6.21 15.65 -11.43
N TRP A 78 6.25 14.89 -10.32
CA TRP A 78 6.86 15.37 -9.08
C TRP A 78 8.35 15.62 -9.22
N THR A 79 9.06 14.76 -9.94
CA THR A 79 10.49 14.91 -10.20
C THR A 79 10.76 16.22 -10.94
N THR A 80 10.01 16.47 -12.02
CA THR A 80 10.13 17.70 -12.82
C THR A 80 9.78 18.95 -12.01
N ALA A 81 8.72 18.90 -11.19
CA ALA A 81 8.27 20.02 -10.39
C ALA A 81 9.31 20.43 -9.31
N ILE A 82 9.94 19.44 -8.67
CA ILE A 82 10.98 19.66 -7.65
C ILE A 82 12.29 20.13 -8.31
N GLN A 83 12.71 19.51 -9.41
CA GLN A 83 13.94 19.89 -10.13
C GLN A 83 13.92 21.33 -10.62
N ASN A 84 12.78 21.78 -11.14
CA ASN A 84 12.61 23.15 -11.63
C ASN A 84 12.33 24.16 -10.50
N GLY A 85 12.27 23.70 -9.24
CA GLY A 85 12.00 24.52 -8.06
C GLY A 85 10.59 25.10 -8.02
N SER A 86 9.64 24.52 -8.77
CA SER A 86 8.23 24.93 -8.77
C SER A 86 7.53 24.49 -7.49
N LEU A 87 7.95 23.35 -6.93
CA LEU A 87 7.49 22.81 -5.65
C LEU A 87 8.70 22.42 -4.81
N ASN A 88 8.51 22.37 -3.49
CA ASN A 88 9.45 21.74 -2.57
C ASN A 88 8.80 20.52 -1.91
N PHE A 89 9.59 19.66 -1.27
CA PHE A 89 9.07 18.45 -0.61
C PHE A 89 8.05 18.73 0.50
N GLY A 90 8.07 19.90 1.14
CA GLY A 90 7.02 20.30 2.07
C GLY A 90 5.67 20.51 1.38
N ASP A 91 5.67 21.07 0.17
CA ASP A 91 4.46 21.20 -0.65
C ASP A 91 3.94 19.82 -1.08
N LEU A 92 4.84 18.90 -1.45
CA LEU A 92 4.50 17.52 -1.81
C LEU A 92 3.89 16.73 -0.64
N ILE A 93 4.49 16.83 0.55
CA ILE A 93 3.92 16.22 1.77
C ILE A 93 2.50 16.77 2.00
N GLN A 94 2.32 18.10 1.86
CA GLN A 94 1.03 18.71 2.06
C GLN A 94 -0.01 18.25 1.02
N SER A 95 0.38 18.01 -0.23
CA SER A 95 -0.54 17.47 -1.23
C SER A 95 -0.99 16.05 -0.88
N PHE A 96 -0.10 15.20 -0.36
CA PHE A 96 -0.45 13.82 0.00
C PHE A 96 -1.38 13.77 1.20
N VAL A 97 -1.14 14.53 2.25
CA VAL A 97 -1.95 14.42 3.48
C VAL A 97 -3.38 14.95 3.32
N THR A 98 -3.66 15.65 2.22
CA THR A 98 -5.00 16.13 1.88
C THR A 98 -5.78 15.19 0.97
N THR A 99 -5.16 14.12 0.48
CA THR A 99 -5.82 13.14 -0.39
C THR A 99 -6.78 12.25 0.41
N ASN A 100 -7.82 11.76 -0.26
CA ASN A 100 -8.67 10.71 0.31
C ASN A 100 -7.85 9.44 0.48
N GLU A 101 -6.89 9.22 -0.43
CA GLU A 101 -5.95 8.12 -0.32
C GLU A 101 -5.22 8.07 1.02
N PHE A 102 -4.64 9.19 1.45
CA PHE A 102 -3.94 9.26 2.72
C PHE A 102 -4.86 8.97 3.91
N ALA A 103 -6.11 9.43 3.84
CA ALA A 103 -7.10 9.16 4.88
C ALA A 103 -7.50 7.67 4.94
N ILE A 104 -7.56 6.98 3.79
CA ILE A 104 -7.81 5.54 3.70
C ILE A 104 -6.60 4.74 4.16
N ALA A 105 -5.40 5.16 3.75
CA ALA A 105 -4.15 4.52 4.11
C ALA A 105 -3.77 4.77 5.57
N ASN A 106 -4.26 5.85 6.20
CA ASN A 106 -3.91 6.23 7.57
C ASN A 106 -5.10 6.80 8.37
N PRO A 107 -6.18 6.03 8.59
CA PRO A 107 -7.25 6.46 9.49
C PRO A 107 -6.71 6.82 10.88
N GLY A 108 -7.31 7.84 11.47
CA GLY A 108 -6.84 8.48 12.70
C GLY A 108 -5.78 9.57 12.49
N ILE A 109 -5.03 9.58 11.37
CA ILE A 109 -4.12 10.68 11.03
C ILE A 109 -4.88 11.67 10.14
N GLY A 110 -5.39 12.75 10.76
CA GLY A 110 -6.10 13.80 10.02
C GLY A 110 -5.21 14.55 9.01
N ALA A 111 -5.79 15.45 8.22
CA ALA A 111 -5.13 16.19 7.15
C ALA A 111 -3.97 17.14 7.56
N ASN A 112 -3.57 17.11 8.84
CA ASN A 112 -2.43 17.86 9.39
C ASN A 112 -1.63 16.94 10.32
N PRO A 113 -0.85 15.99 9.78
CA PRO A 113 -0.02 15.11 10.60
C PRO A 113 1.00 15.91 11.41
N THR A 114 1.25 15.46 12.63
CA THR A 114 2.32 15.97 13.47
C THR A 114 3.69 15.49 12.98
N ASN A 115 4.78 16.11 13.46
CA ASN A 115 6.12 15.60 13.19
C ASN A 115 6.32 14.17 13.70
N GLU A 116 5.57 13.79 14.74
CA GLU A 116 5.59 12.43 15.29
C GLU A 116 4.93 11.45 14.33
N ASP A 117 3.75 11.80 13.79
CA ASP A 117 3.08 11.02 12.76
C ASP A 117 3.99 10.81 11.54
N LEU A 118 4.67 11.87 11.08
CA LEU A 118 5.61 11.79 9.95
C LEU A 118 6.75 10.79 10.22
N VAL A 119 7.41 10.89 11.38
CA VAL A 119 8.49 9.96 11.73
C VAL A 119 7.94 8.53 11.83
N ASN A 120 6.81 8.35 12.50
CA ASN A 120 6.19 7.04 12.69
C ASN A 120 5.82 6.40 11.35
N LEU A 121 5.25 7.15 10.40
CA LEU A 121 4.92 6.65 9.06
C LEU A 121 6.15 6.18 8.31
N PHE A 122 7.25 6.93 8.33
CA PHE A 122 8.48 6.50 7.64
C PHE A 122 9.07 5.22 8.24
N TYR A 123 9.19 5.15 9.56
CA TYR A 123 9.65 3.94 10.22
C TYR A 123 8.71 2.76 9.93
N THR A 124 7.42 2.98 10.08
CA THR A 124 6.41 1.94 9.97
C THR A 124 6.24 1.47 8.53
N ASN A 125 6.14 2.36 7.55
CA ASN A 125 5.80 1.98 6.18
C ASN A 125 7.03 1.73 5.30
N ILE A 126 8.21 2.26 5.65
CA ILE A 126 9.47 1.98 4.94
C ILE A 126 10.31 0.96 5.70
N LEU A 127 10.63 1.22 6.97
CA LEU A 127 11.46 0.31 7.77
C LEU A 127 10.66 -0.84 8.37
N GLY A 128 9.32 -0.78 8.32
CA GLY A 128 8.34 -1.65 8.98
C GLY A 128 8.70 -2.23 10.31
N ARG A 129 9.26 -1.33 11.09
CA ARG A 129 9.37 -1.35 12.53
C ARG A 129 8.91 0.03 12.98
N VAL A 130 8.42 0.14 14.18
CA VAL A 130 8.29 1.43 14.85
C VAL A 130 9.66 2.06 15.10
N PRO A 131 9.77 3.40 15.21
CA PRO A 131 11.02 4.02 15.61
C PRO A 131 11.46 3.52 16.97
N ASP A 132 12.75 3.64 17.26
CA ASP A 132 13.25 3.55 18.62
C ASP A 132 13.28 4.90 19.32
N ALA A 133 13.35 4.88 20.64
CA ALA A 133 13.43 6.04 21.53
C ALA A 133 14.37 7.14 21.01
N GLU A 134 15.61 6.73 20.80
CA GLU A 134 16.73 7.58 20.46
C GLU A 134 16.58 8.07 19.02
N GLY A 135 16.18 7.19 18.11
CA GLY A 135 15.86 7.51 16.73
C GLY A 135 14.70 8.50 16.60
N GLN A 136 13.58 8.25 17.27
CA GLN A 136 12.42 9.14 17.27
C GLN A 136 12.78 10.51 17.87
N ALA A 137 13.44 10.53 19.03
CA ALA A 137 13.87 11.76 19.69
C ALA A 137 14.89 12.54 18.83
N PHE A 138 15.82 11.84 18.16
CA PHE A 138 16.76 12.44 17.22
C PHE A 138 16.02 13.15 16.09
N TRP A 139 15.08 12.46 15.42
CA TRP A 139 14.33 13.02 14.30
C TRP A 139 13.40 14.15 14.74
N LEU A 140 12.64 13.96 15.82
CA LEU A 140 11.76 14.98 16.38
C LEU A 140 12.53 16.23 16.81
N SER A 141 13.67 16.08 17.48
CA SER A 141 14.53 17.19 17.87
C SER A 141 15.08 17.91 16.64
N ALA A 142 15.50 17.18 15.60
CA ALA A 142 16.01 17.77 14.37
C ALA A 142 14.92 18.58 13.64
N LEU A 143 13.68 18.10 13.61
CA LEU A 143 12.52 18.76 13.02
C LEU A 143 12.06 19.97 13.86
N GLN A 144 11.90 19.81 15.17
CA GLN A 144 11.46 20.88 16.08
C GLN A 144 12.44 22.05 16.17
N ASN A 145 13.74 21.75 16.16
CA ASN A 145 14.79 22.78 16.20
C ASN A 145 15.10 23.37 14.81
N GLY A 146 14.43 22.89 13.75
CA GLY A 146 14.64 23.34 12.37
C GLY A 146 16.03 23.03 11.83
N THR A 147 16.73 22.05 12.41
CA THR A 147 18.01 21.55 11.89
C THR A 147 17.79 20.76 10.61
N ILE A 148 16.64 20.07 10.53
CA ILE A 148 16.09 19.47 9.32
C ILE A 148 14.71 20.10 9.11
N GLN A 149 14.45 20.64 7.92
CA GLN A 149 13.09 21.05 7.56
C GLN A 149 12.26 19.80 7.25
N ALA A 150 10.95 19.81 7.52
CA ALA A 150 10.08 18.66 7.22
C ALA A 150 10.20 18.18 5.76
N GLY A 151 10.33 19.10 4.79
CA GLY A 151 10.58 18.73 3.39
C GLY A 151 11.94 18.05 3.14
N ASN A 152 12.95 18.30 3.97
CA ASN A 152 14.27 17.66 3.87
C ASN A 152 14.39 16.42 4.76
N PHE A 153 13.32 16.06 5.49
CA PHE A 153 13.31 14.87 6.34
C PHE A 153 13.50 13.62 5.49
N THR A 154 12.69 13.47 4.45
CA THR A 154 12.71 12.33 3.53
C THR A 154 14.10 12.05 2.99
N THR A 155 14.78 13.09 2.46
CA THR A 155 16.13 12.96 1.90
C THR A 155 17.17 12.56 2.96
N THR A 156 17.05 13.12 4.17
CA THR A 156 17.97 12.82 5.27
C THR A 156 17.72 11.42 5.85
N PHE A 157 16.46 10.99 5.90
CA PHE A 157 16.04 9.68 6.41
C PHE A 157 16.58 8.56 5.51
N ILE A 158 16.36 8.64 4.20
CA ILE A 158 16.81 7.62 3.23
C ILE A 158 18.34 7.57 3.11
N GLY A 159 19.00 8.71 3.29
CA GLY A 159 20.47 8.81 3.32
C GLY A 159 21.11 8.26 4.60
N SER A 160 20.33 7.87 5.60
CA SER A 160 20.86 7.30 6.84
C SER A 160 21.55 5.96 6.61
N SER A 161 22.57 5.66 7.43
CA SER A 161 23.32 4.41 7.34
C SER A 161 22.46 3.16 7.56
N GLU A 162 21.34 3.29 8.26
CA GLU A 162 20.37 2.21 8.49
C GLU A 162 19.62 1.86 7.20
N ILE A 163 19.00 2.83 6.53
CA ILE A 163 18.24 2.61 5.28
C ILE A 163 19.15 2.08 4.17
N GLN A 164 20.36 2.64 4.06
CA GLN A 164 21.33 2.23 3.04
C GLN A 164 21.82 0.79 3.23
N GLY A 165 21.76 0.24 4.45
CA GLY A 165 22.13 -1.13 4.78
C GLY A 165 20.98 -2.13 4.57
N ASP A 166 19.77 -1.76 4.98
CA ASP A 166 18.64 -2.71 5.09
C ASP A 166 17.78 -2.80 3.81
N ILE A 167 17.68 -1.72 3.03
CA ILE A 167 16.67 -1.59 1.97
C ILE A 167 17.28 -1.47 0.57
N GLY A 168 18.61 -1.32 0.43
CA GLY A 168 19.25 -1.02 -0.85
C GLY A 168 18.95 -2.01 -1.99
N ALA A 169 18.71 -3.30 -1.71
CA ALA A 169 18.32 -4.29 -2.73
C ALA A 169 16.83 -4.23 -3.09
N ALA A 170 15.97 -3.99 -2.11
CA ALA A 170 14.52 -3.87 -2.31
C ALA A 170 14.17 -2.54 -3.01
N LEU A 171 14.83 -1.45 -2.63
CA LEU A 171 14.74 -0.13 -3.27
C LEU A 171 15.12 -0.17 -4.75
N ARG A 172 16.11 -1.00 -5.10
CA ARG A 172 16.51 -1.24 -6.49
C ARG A 172 15.44 -1.95 -7.29
N ALA A 173 14.91 -3.06 -6.76
CA ALA A 173 13.86 -3.83 -7.43
C ALA A 173 12.63 -2.96 -7.62
N TYR A 174 12.21 -2.28 -6.55
CA TYR A 174 11.11 -1.33 -6.57
C TYR A 174 11.31 -0.19 -7.59
N TYR A 175 12.49 0.46 -7.61
CA TYR A 175 12.75 1.52 -8.58
C TYR A 175 12.79 1.02 -10.03
N ALA A 176 13.20 -0.23 -10.25
CA ALA A 176 13.16 -0.86 -11.57
C ALA A 176 11.71 -1.07 -12.03
N ASP A 177 10.87 -1.66 -11.17
CA ASP A 177 9.43 -1.91 -11.43
C ASP A 177 8.66 -0.60 -11.69
N VAL A 178 8.96 0.46 -10.92
CA VAL A 178 8.38 1.80 -11.15
C VAL A 178 8.75 2.34 -12.54
N LYS A 179 9.97 2.07 -13.01
CA LYS A 179 10.50 2.66 -14.23
C LYS A 179 10.02 1.96 -15.51
N ASP A 180 9.77 0.65 -15.46
CA ASP A 180 9.24 -0.09 -16.59
C ASP A 180 7.71 -0.21 -16.59
N GLY A 181 7.05 0.25 -15.52
CA GLY A 181 5.59 0.31 -15.41
C GLY A 181 4.96 -1.08 -15.30
N GLN A 182 5.72 -2.08 -14.86
CA GLN A 182 5.23 -3.41 -14.54
C GLN A 182 5.65 -3.75 -13.10
N ILE A 183 4.69 -4.21 -12.29
CA ILE A 183 5.03 -4.88 -11.03
C ILE A 183 5.49 -6.30 -11.41
N ASP A 184 6.76 -6.43 -11.77
CA ASP A 184 7.33 -7.68 -12.29
C ASP A 184 7.78 -8.65 -11.19
N ASP A 185 7.82 -8.22 -9.92
CA ASP A 185 8.25 -9.06 -8.79
C ASP A 185 7.10 -9.41 -7.80
N PRO A 186 6.52 -10.63 -7.90
CA PRO A 186 5.51 -11.11 -6.96
C PRO A 186 6.06 -11.37 -5.54
N ALA A 187 7.37 -11.25 -5.30
CA ALA A 187 7.97 -11.39 -3.96
C ALA A 187 8.14 -10.04 -3.22
N ASN A 188 7.88 -8.89 -3.86
CA ASN A 188 8.08 -7.59 -3.20
C ASN A 188 6.85 -6.69 -3.18
N GLY A 189 5.76 -7.08 -3.84
CA GLY A 189 4.43 -6.49 -3.62
C GLY A 189 4.38 -4.97 -3.71
N GLY A 190 5.20 -4.33 -4.55
CA GLY A 190 5.31 -2.88 -4.61
C GLY A 190 5.64 -2.24 -3.25
N SER A 191 6.50 -2.89 -2.44
CA SER A 191 6.95 -2.43 -1.13
C SER A 191 8.47 -2.30 -1.09
N LEU A 192 8.98 -1.25 -0.44
CA LEU A 192 10.42 -1.04 -0.22
C LEU A 192 11.08 -2.08 0.69
N ARG A 193 10.34 -3.08 1.20
CA ARG A 193 10.86 -4.13 2.07
C ARG A 193 10.97 -5.42 1.27
N GLY A 194 12.21 -5.85 1.04
CA GLY A 194 12.52 -7.13 0.42
C GLY A 194 11.89 -8.25 1.23
N ASP A 195 10.84 -8.90 0.75
CA ASP A 195 10.32 -10.07 1.43
C ASP A 195 11.39 -11.17 1.28
N GLY A 196 11.84 -11.70 2.41
CA GLY A 196 12.96 -12.64 2.43
C GLY A 196 12.64 -14.03 1.87
N THR A 197 11.70 -14.21 0.94
CA THR A 197 11.32 -15.54 0.44
C THR A 197 12.03 -15.89 -0.87
N GLY A 198 13.29 -16.29 -0.74
CA GLY A 198 13.99 -16.98 -1.81
C GLY A 198 13.36 -18.34 -2.14
N GLY A 199 12.62 -18.42 -3.25
CA GLY A 199 12.66 -19.56 -4.17
C GLY A 199 11.41 -20.46 -4.28
N GLY A 200 10.73 -20.34 -5.44
CA GLY A 200 10.56 -21.47 -6.37
C GLY A 200 9.16 -22.09 -6.52
N GLY A 201 8.61 -22.00 -7.74
CA GLY A 201 7.66 -22.99 -8.25
C GLY A 201 6.62 -22.49 -9.25
N GLY A 202 7.00 -22.38 -10.53
CA GLY A 202 6.06 -22.01 -11.60
C GLY A 202 5.10 -23.12 -12.04
N SER A 203 4.00 -22.70 -12.68
CA SER A 203 3.28 -23.39 -13.79
C SER A 203 2.13 -22.44 -14.20
N GLY A 204 2.11 -21.79 -15.36
CA GLY A 204 2.07 -22.43 -16.67
C GLY A 204 0.68 -23.02 -16.92
N GLY A 205 -0.23 -22.25 -17.54
CA GLY A 205 -1.59 -22.71 -17.83
C GLY A 205 -2.39 -21.78 -18.74
N GLY A 206 -2.03 -21.73 -20.03
CA GLY A 206 -2.86 -21.08 -21.05
C GLY A 206 -4.19 -21.80 -21.26
N GLY A 207 -5.25 -21.03 -21.51
CA GLY A 207 -6.58 -21.53 -21.84
C GLY A 207 -7.37 -20.52 -22.65
N GLY A 208 -7.26 -20.61 -23.98
CA GLY A 208 -8.20 -19.95 -24.89
C GLY A 208 -9.49 -20.74 -25.08
N SER A 209 -10.42 -20.12 -25.83
CA SER A 209 -11.71 -20.62 -26.34
C SER A 209 -12.91 -20.06 -25.57
N GLY A 210 -13.97 -19.56 -26.20
CA GLY A 210 -14.30 -19.58 -27.62
C GLY A 210 -15.71 -19.02 -27.82
N GLY A 211 -15.95 -18.52 -29.04
CA GLY A 211 -17.19 -17.84 -29.40
C GLY A 211 -18.45 -18.70 -29.32
N GLY A 212 -19.54 -18.06 -28.91
CA GLY A 212 -20.91 -18.50 -29.13
C GLY A 212 -21.66 -17.41 -29.88
N GLY A 213 -22.00 -17.66 -31.15
CA GLY A 213 -22.83 -16.78 -31.95
C GLY A 213 -24.30 -16.89 -31.59
N GLY A 214 -24.98 -15.74 -31.57
CA GLY A 214 -26.44 -15.61 -31.51
C GLY A 214 -26.83 -14.26 -32.09
N GLY A 215 -27.57 -14.25 -33.20
CA GLY A 215 -27.88 -13.04 -33.96
C GLY A 215 -28.95 -12.15 -33.32
N GLY A 216 -28.76 -10.83 -33.46
CA GLY A 216 -29.76 -9.80 -33.21
C GLY A 216 -29.11 -8.42 -33.02
N THR A 217 -29.50 -7.45 -33.85
CA THR A 217 -29.06 -6.03 -33.88
C THR A 217 -27.60 -5.77 -34.31
N PRO A 218 -27.31 -4.72 -35.11
CA PRO A 218 -25.94 -4.36 -35.44
C PRO A 218 -25.18 -4.01 -34.16
N TYR A 219 -24.22 -4.84 -33.78
CA TYR A 219 -23.32 -4.59 -32.65
C TYR A 219 -22.19 -3.67 -33.11
N TYR A 220 -22.12 -2.49 -32.51
CA TYR A 220 -20.91 -1.68 -32.48
C TYR A 220 -20.19 -2.01 -31.18
N SER A 221 -18.90 -2.31 -31.25
CA SER A 221 -18.03 -2.33 -30.07
C SER A 221 -17.12 -1.11 -30.14
N VAL A 222 -16.93 -0.47 -28.99
CA VAL A 222 -15.98 0.63 -28.83
C VAL A 222 -14.93 0.16 -27.86
N ALA A 223 -13.68 0.50 -28.13
CA ALA A 223 -12.58 0.38 -27.19
C ALA A 223 -11.84 1.72 -27.16
N ALA A 224 -11.42 2.16 -25.98
CA ALA A 224 -10.47 3.25 -25.84
C ALA A 224 -9.04 2.70 -25.88
N ASP A 225 -8.11 3.46 -26.45
CA ASP A 225 -6.69 3.19 -26.31
C ASP A 225 -6.24 3.65 -24.92
N SER A 226 -5.90 2.68 -24.07
CA SER A 226 -5.47 2.91 -22.69
C SER A 226 -4.10 3.57 -22.57
N SER A 227 -3.32 3.66 -23.66
CA SER A 227 -2.01 4.31 -23.64
C SER A 227 -2.06 5.82 -23.86
N ALA A 228 -3.25 6.39 -24.09
CA ALA A 228 -3.40 7.72 -24.67
C ALA A 228 -3.63 8.86 -23.67
N LEU A 229 -4.03 8.60 -22.43
CA LEU A 229 -4.23 9.66 -21.43
C LEU A 229 -2.96 9.96 -20.64
N GLY A 230 -1.96 10.47 -21.36
CA GLY A 230 -0.81 11.15 -20.77
C GLY A 230 -1.05 12.66 -20.63
N SER A 231 0.03 13.42 -20.50
CA SER A 231 0.00 14.89 -20.42
C SER A 231 -0.54 15.61 -21.66
N ASP A 232 -0.78 14.89 -22.76
CA ASP A 232 -1.25 15.39 -24.05
C ASP A 232 -2.78 15.36 -24.22
N GLY A 233 -3.53 14.81 -23.25
CA GLY A 233 -5.00 14.94 -23.20
C GLY A 233 -5.75 14.22 -24.32
N GLN A 234 -5.11 13.31 -25.05
CA GLN A 234 -5.72 12.63 -26.18
C GLN A 234 -6.39 11.32 -25.79
N ILE A 235 -7.62 11.12 -26.24
CA ILE A 235 -8.35 9.86 -26.06
C ILE A 235 -8.71 9.33 -27.43
N THR A 236 -8.04 8.26 -27.85
CA THR A 236 -8.34 7.62 -29.13
C THR A 236 -9.30 6.47 -28.93
N PHE A 237 -10.45 6.55 -29.58
CA PHE A 237 -11.45 5.49 -29.57
C PHE A 237 -11.40 4.71 -30.88
N THR A 238 -11.44 3.38 -30.78
CA THR A 238 -11.63 2.47 -31.91
C THR A 238 -13.04 1.91 -31.89
N VAL A 239 -13.81 2.23 -32.93
CA VAL A 239 -15.17 1.72 -33.16
C VAL A 239 -15.11 0.58 -34.18
N THR A 240 -15.64 -0.59 -33.83
CA THR A 240 -15.76 -1.74 -34.74
C THR A 240 -17.23 -1.96 -35.11
N ALA A 241 -17.54 -1.86 -36.40
CA ALA A 241 -18.88 -2.08 -36.94
C ALA A 241 -19.01 -3.50 -37.53
N GLN A 242 -19.93 -4.32 -37.01
CA GLN A 242 -20.09 -5.71 -37.46
C GLN A 242 -20.90 -5.91 -38.75
N SER A 243 -21.77 -4.95 -39.16
CA SER A 243 -22.41 -4.96 -40.50
C SER A 243 -23.11 -3.64 -40.89
N SER A 244 -22.45 -2.81 -41.73
CA SER A 244 -22.93 -1.59 -42.47
C SER A 244 -23.62 -0.46 -41.65
N PRO A 245 -23.51 0.85 -42.02
CA PRO A 245 -22.83 1.48 -43.15
C PRO A 245 -21.43 1.99 -42.80
N ALA A 246 -20.82 2.77 -43.70
CA ALA A 246 -19.62 3.54 -43.35
C ALA A 246 -20.00 4.59 -42.30
N LEU A 247 -19.43 4.48 -41.10
CA LEU A 247 -19.53 5.52 -40.09
C LEU A 247 -18.76 6.75 -40.58
N THR A 248 -19.39 7.92 -40.48
CA THR A 248 -18.83 9.16 -41.00
C THR A 248 -18.47 10.16 -39.90
N THR A 249 -19.37 10.37 -38.93
CA THR A 249 -19.17 11.38 -37.88
C THR A 249 -19.58 10.92 -36.49
N VAL A 250 -18.88 11.45 -35.49
CA VAL A 250 -19.27 11.42 -34.07
C VAL A 250 -19.64 12.82 -33.62
N ALA A 251 -20.59 12.93 -32.68
CA ALA A 251 -20.93 14.17 -32.01
C ALA A 251 -20.66 14.02 -30.50
N LEU A 252 -20.09 15.07 -29.91
CA LEU A 252 -19.87 15.19 -28.48
C LEU A 252 -20.94 16.11 -27.88
N THR A 253 -21.55 15.68 -26.79
CA THR A 253 -22.53 16.46 -26.04
C THR A 253 -22.16 16.51 -24.57
N GLY A 254 -22.36 17.65 -23.91
CA GLY A 254 -21.99 17.85 -22.50
C GLY A 254 -20.60 18.44 -22.27
N ILE A 255 -19.71 18.43 -23.27
CA ILE A 255 -18.40 19.09 -23.22
C ILE A 255 -18.45 20.55 -23.70
N ASP A 256 -17.71 21.45 -23.04
CA ASP A 256 -17.52 22.82 -23.52
C ASP A 256 -16.55 22.80 -24.72
N PRO A 257 -16.87 23.40 -25.88
CA PRO A 257 -15.93 23.52 -26.98
C PRO A 257 -14.58 24.15 -26.59
N ALA A 258 -14.52 24.99 -25.53
CA ALA A 258 -13.25 25.55 -25.05
C ALA A 258 -12.33 24.52 -24.40
N ASP A 259 -12.86 23.36 -23.97
CA ASP A 259 -12.09 22.27 -23.37
C ASP A 259 -11.38 21.41 -24.43
N LEU A 260 -11.68 21.60 -25.72
CA LEU A 260 -11.13 20.83 -26.84
C LEU A 260 -10.10 21.66 -27.62
N GLU A 261 -8.94 21.06 -27.95
CA GLU A 261 -7.85 21.75 -28.67
C GLU A 261 -8.30 22.34 -30.03
N ASP A 262 -9.20 21.67 -30.74
CA ASP A 262 -9.75 22.13 -32.02
C ASP A 262 -11.12 22.83 -31.92
N GLY A 263 -11.71 22.85 -30.72
CA GLY A 263 -13.06 23.32 -30.45
C GLY A 263 -14.19 22.61 -31.22
N GLN A 264 -13.93 21.43 -31.80
CA GLN A 264 -14.89 20.68 -32.60
C GLN A 264 -15.66 19.67 -31.74
N THR A 265 -16.95 19.92 -31.51
CA THR A 265 -17.85 18.92 -30.91
C THR A 265 -18.43 17.93 -31.94
N SER A 266 -17.95 17.96 -33.18
CA SER A 266 -18.31 17.04 -34.24
C SER A 266 -17.06 16.63 -35.00
N MET A 267 -16.74 15.35 -34.99
CA MET A 267 -15.47 14.83 -35.54
C MET A 267 -15.75 13.80 -36.63
N ALA A 268 -14.87 13.75 -37.63
CA ALA A 268 -14.93 12.73 -38.66
C ALA A 268 -14.28 11.43 -38.17
N LEU A 269 -14.90 10.28 -38.45
CA LEU A 269 -14.26 8.99 -38.20
C LEU A 269 -13.27 8.66 -39.33
N THR A 270 -12.09 8.18 -38.93
CA THR A 270 -11.07 7.69 -39.86
C THR A 270 -11.15 6.17 -39.97
N SER A 271 -11.44 5.64 -41.17
CA SER A 271 -11.45 4.18 -41.35
C SER A 271 -10.03 3.61 -41.33
N ILE A 272 -9.81 2.61 -40.48
CA ILE A 272 -8.53 1.87 -40.37
C ILE A 272 -8.62 0.47 -41.00
N GLY A 273 -9.70 0.20 -41.76
CA GLY A 273 -9.94 -1.07 -42.44
C GLY A 273 -10.54 -2.17 -41.55
N GLY A 274 -11.12 -3.19 -42.19
CA GLY A 274 -11.76 -4.31 -41.48
C GLY A 274 -13.04 -3.97 -40.72
N GLY A 275 -13.75 -2.90 -41.12
CA GLY A 275 -14.94 -2.42 -40.42
C GLY A 275 -14.62 -1.62 -39.15
N ARG A 276 -13.36 -1.24 -38.94
CA ARG A 276 -12.91 -0.43 -37.81
C ARG A 276 -12.68 1.02 -38.20
N TYR A 277 -12.97 1.90 -37.26
CA TYR A 277 -12.89 3.34 -37.38
C TYR A 277 -12.26 3.92 -36.13
N THR A 278 -11.52 5.02 -36.26
CA THR A 278 -10.95 5.74 -35.13
C THR A 278 -11.38 7.20 -35.13
N PHE A 279 -11.47 7.77 -33.94
CA PHE A 279 -11.51 9.21 -33.73
C PHE A 279 -10.77 9.52 -32.43
N THR A 280 -10.27 10.74 -32.31
CA THR A 280 -9.51 11.19 -31.14
C THR A 280 -10.22 12.40 -30.55
N VAL A 281 -10.48 12.36 -29.26
CA VAL A 281 -10.89 13.53 -28.48
C VAL A 281 -9.61 14.13 -27.91
N ASP A 282 -9.34 15.39 -28.21
CA ASP A 282 -8.11 16.09 -27.80
C ASP A 282 -8.48 17.17 -26.79
N LEU A 283 -8.28 16.89 -25.50
CA LEU A 283 -8.59 17.79 -24.40
C LEU A 283 -7.42 18.76 -24.16
N THR A 284 -7.74 20.04 -24.01
CA THR A 284 -6.74 21.04 -23.63
C THR A 284 -6.15 20.72 -22.24
N THR A 285 -4.91 21.12 -22.01
CA THR A 285 -4.29 20.98 -20.67
C THR A 285 -5.07 21.70 -19.57
N ASP A 286 -5.72 22.82 -19.88
CA ASP A 286 -6.56 23.55 -18.92
C ASP A 286 -7.82 22.76 -18.56
N ALA A 287 -8.41 22.02 -19.52
CA ALA A 287 -9.57 21.17 -19.27
C ALA A 287 -9.26 20.03 -18.28
N LEU A 288 -8.02 19.54 -18.28
CA LEU A 288 -7.55 18.46 -17.42
C LEU A 288 -7.36 18.86 -15.94
N THR A 289 -7.62 20.12 -15.58
CA THR A 289 -7.56 20.61 -14.19
C THR A 289 -8.84 20.40 -13.40
N ALA A 290 -9.91 19.92 -14.05
CA ALA A 290 -11.18 19.60 -13.40
C ALA A 290 -11.82 18.38 -14.10
N GLN A 291 -12.49 17.53 -13.32
CA GLN A 291 -13.19 16.35 -13.83
C GLN A 291 -14.17 16.73 -14.96
N LYS A 292 -14.17 15.95 -16.03
CA LYS A 292 -15.02 16.14 -17.22
C LYS A 292 -15.92 14.95 -17.43
N ALA A 293 -17.14 15.22 -17.90
CA ALA A 293 -18.08 14.19 -18.33
C ALA A 293 -18.80 14.63 -19.61
N PHE A 294 -18.89 13.76 -20.60
CA PHE A 294 -19.57 14.01 -21.85
C PHE A 294 -20.07 12.72 -22.51
N THR A 295 -21.05 12.85 -23.38
CA THR A 295 -21.61 11.71 -24.14
C THR A 295 -21.14 11.79 -25.59
N VAL A 296 -20.70 10.65 -26.11
CA VAL A 296 -20.36 10.46 -27.52
C VAL A 296 -21.53 9.79 -28.24
N GLU A 297 -22.00 10.39 -29.34
CA GLU A 297 -23.02 9.82 -30.22
C GLU A 297 -22.41 9.50 -31.59
N LEU A 298 -22.55 8.24 -32.02
CA LEU A 298 -22.30 7.86 -33.41
C LEU A 298 -23.48 8.35 -34.27
N THR A 299 -23.36 9.56 -34.85
CA THR A 299 -24.45 10.30 -35.50
C THR A 299 -25.19 9.58 -36.63
N ASP A 300 -24.55 8.61 -37.27
CA ASP A 300 -25.16 7.75 -38.30
C ASP A 300 -26.03 6.62 -37.71
N THR A 301 -26.13 6.56 -36.38
CA THR A 301 -26.75 5.49 -35.59
C THR A 301 -27.46 6.08 -34.37
N SER A 302 -28.02 5.22 -33.50
CA SER A 302 -28.50 5.60 -32.17
C SER A 302 -27.56 5.14 -31.05
N PHE A 303 -26.32 4.77 -31.39
CA PHE A 303 -25.35 4.25 -30.44
C PHE A 303 -24.68 5.41 -29.72
N THR A 304 -24.76 5.39 -28.38
CA THR A 304 -24.15 6.37 -27.50
C THR A 304 -23.35 5.67 -26.41
N PHE A 305 -22.34 6.36 -25.89
CA PHE A 305 -21.64 5.99 -24.68
C PHE A 305 -21.14 7.24 -23.96
N ASP A 306 -21.01 7.15 -22.65
CA ASP A 306 -20.52 8.24 -21.82
C ASP A 306 -19.01 8.14 -21.62
N VAL A 307 -18.38 9.28 -21.37
CA VAL A 307 -16.96 9.39 -21.09
C VAL A 307 -16.82 10.28 -19.86
N ALA A 308 -16.09 9.79 -18.86
CA ALA A 308 -15.68 10.55 -17.69
C ALA A 308 -14.15 10.57 -17.61
N VAL A 309 -13.59 11.75 -17.37
CA VAL A 309 -12.14 11.98 -17.31
C VAL A 309 -11.82 12.73 -16.03
N GLY A 310 -10.91 12.19 -15.23
CA GLY A 310 -10.41 12.76 -13.99
C GLY A 310 -9.40 13.88 -14.22
N THR A 311 -8.92 14.38 -13.09
CA THR A 311 -7.84 15.33 -12.93
C THR A 311 -6.50 14.58 -12.82
N ALA A 312 -5.51 15.16 -12.15
CA ALA A 312 -4.25 14.49 -11.81
C ALA A 312 -4.15 14.23 -10.29
N GLY A 313 -5.26 14.37 -9.57
CA GLY A 313 -5.38 14.02 -8.17
C GLY A 313 -6.63 13.16 -7.97
N ASP A 314 -6.93 12.81 -6.72
CA ASP A 314 -8.02 11.89 -6.41
C ASP A 314 -9.39 12.35 -6.94
N ASP A 315 -9.98 11.57 -7.85
CA ASP A 315 -11.31 11.80 -8.37
C ASP A 315 -12.33 10.76 -7.88
N ASP A 316 -13.57 11.22 -7.67
CA ASP A 316 -14.71 10.37 -7.32
C ASP A 316 -15.71 10.37 -8.49
N PHE A 317 -15.89 9.21 -9.11
CA PHE A 317 -16.77 8.99 -10.25
C PHE A 317 -18.06 8.32 -9.80
N VAL A 318 -19.15 9.10 -9.74
CA VAL A 318 -20.49 8.56 -9.49
C VAL A 318 -21.16 8.21 -10.80
N LEU A 319 -21.33 6.91 -11.08
CA LEU A 319 -21.90 6.43 -12.33
C LEU A 319 -23.37 6.06 -12.19
N SER A 320 -24.17 6.40 -13.20
CA SER A 320 -25.59 6.04 -13.27
C SER A 320 -25.86 4.72 -13.99
N GLY A 321 -24.82 3.91 -14.21
CA GLY A 321 -24.86 2.73 -15.08
C GLY A 321 -24.80 3.09 -16.58
N GLY A 322 -24.80 2.08 -17.44
CA GLY A 322 -24.80 2.27 -18.90
C GLY A 322 -23.44 2.03 -19.55
N ARG A 323 -23.35 2.29 -20.86
CA ARG A 323 -22.09 2.16 -21.60
C ARG A 323 -21.23 3.38 -21.34
N ALA A 324 -20.08 3.21 -20.69
CA ALA A 324 -19.18 4.32 -20.40
C ALA A 324 -17.69 3.95 -20.50
N PHE A 325 -16.85 4.98 -20.60
CA PHE A 325 -15.41 4.90 -20.34
C PHE A 325 -15.06 5.86 -19.21
N VAL A 326 -14.35 5.37 -18.19
CA VAL A 326 -13.82 6.17 -17.09
C VAL A 326 -12.31 6.18 -17.19
N PHE A 327 -11.73 7.36 -17.02
CA PHE A 327 -10.30 7.55 -17.00
C PHE A 327 -9.93 8.34 -15.74
N GLY A 328 -9.37 7.68 -14.73
CA GLY A 328 -8.97 8.33 -13.49
C GLY A 328 -7.78 9.26 -13.70
N ARG A 329 -6.75 8.75 -14.39
CA ARG A 329 -5.44 9.36 -14.66
C ARG A 329 -4.53 9.22 -13.44
N GLU A 330 -3.92 10.32 -12.98
CA GLU A 330 -3.03 10.28 -11.81
C GLU A 330 -3.84 10.52 -10.55
N GLY A 331 -3.44 9.90 -9.44
CA GLY A 331 -4.12 10.07 -8.15
C GLY A 331 -4.76 8.77 -7.69
N PHE A 332 -5.51 8.83 -6.59
CA PHE A 332 -6.34 7.71 -6.15
C PHE A 332 -7.76 7.90 -6.63
N ASP A 333 -8.14 7.09 -7.60
CA ASP A 333 -9.40 7.25 -8.31
C ASP A 333 -10.43 6.22 -7.87
N ARG A 334 -11.65 6.71 -7.62
CA ARG A 334 -12.74 5.91 -7.11
C ARG A 334 -13.93 5.91 -8.05
N ILE A 335 -14.51 4.73 -8.30
CA ILE A 335 -15.83 4.60 -8.91
C ILE A 335 -16.85 4.16 -7.85
N ASP A 336 -17.90 4.97 -7.66
CA ASP A 336 -18.99 4.68 -6.71
C ASP A 336 -20.30 4.31 -7.43
N HIS A 337 -20.79 3.09 -7.18
CA HIS A 337 -22.05 2.58 -7.71
C HIS A 337 -23.23 2.57 -6.72
N GLY A 338 -23.12 3.24 -5.58
CA GLY A 338 -24.15 3.26 -4.51
C GLY A 338 -25.50 3.83 -4.87
N ALA A 339 -25.54 4.64 -5.94
CA ALA A 339 -26.80 5.14 -6.49
C ALA A 339 -27.58 4.05 -7.25
N LEU A 340 -26.93 2.94 -7.61
CA LEU A 340 -27.54 1.79 -8.27
C LEU A 340 -28.12 0.82 -7.23
N THR A 341 -29.13 0.07 -7.68
CA THR A 341 -29.86 -0.89 -6.84
C THR A 341 -29.81 -2.31 -7.41
N GLU A 342 -29.18 -2.47 -8.56
CA GLU A 342 -29.04 -3.74 -9.27
C GLU A 342 -27.59 -4.18 -9.20
N ALA A 343 -27.37 -5.49 -9.15
CA ALA A 343 -26.04 -6.06 -9.02
C ALA A 343 -25.14 -5.70 -10.22
N ILE A 344 -23.87 -5.49 -9.93
CA ILE A 344 -22.79 -5.29 -10.89
C ILE A 344 -21.78 -6.43 -10.83
N ARG A 345 -21.03 -6.58 -11.91
CA ARG A 345 -19.86 -7.46 -11.96
C ARG A 345 -18.63 -6.66 -12.39
N VAL A 346 -17.65 -6.57 -11.50
CA VAL A 346 -16.38 -5.90 -11.72
C VAL A 346 -15.33 -6.94 -12.10
N GLU A 347 -14.60 -6.71 -13.18
CA GLU A 347 -13.43 -7.46 -13.59
C GLU A 347 -12.24 -6.51 -13.77
N ASN A 348 -11.31 -6.50 -12.82
CA ASN A 348 -10.03 -5.84 -12.96
C ASN A 348 -9.09 -6.76 -13.76
N THR A 349 -8.59 -6.30 -14.90
CA THR A 349 -7.89 -7.12 -15.90
C THR A 349 -6.38 -6.89 -15.96
N SER A 350 -5.93 -5.79 -15.36
CA SER A 350 -4.55 -5.30 -15.29
C SER A 350 -4.50 -4.31 -14.12
N PRO A 351 -3.32 -3.97 -13.54
CA PRO A 351 -3.24 -2.92 -12.53
C PRO A 351 -4.07 -1.70 -12.92
N LEU A 352 -5.01 -1.35 -12.04
CA LEU A 352 -5.92 -0.19 -12.13
C LEU A 352 -6.86 -0.14 -13.37
N ASN A 353 -6.96 -1.21 -14.16
CA ASN A 353 -7.74 -1.23 -15.41
C ASN A 353 -8.73 -2.39 -15.44
N GLY A 354 -9.98 -2.11 -15.78
CA GLY A 354 -11.00 -3.15 -15.80
C GLY A 354 -12.33 -2.75 -16.40
N THR A 355 -13.32 -3.61 -16.16
CA THR A 355 -14.66 -3.48 -16.71
C THR A 355 -15.70 -3.74 -15.62
N VAL A 356 -16.69 -2.86 -15.52
CA VAL A 356 -17.93 -3.08 -14.77
C VAL A 356 -19.01 -3.49 -15.75
N THR A 357 -19.68 -4.62 -15.50
CA THR A 357 -20.84 -5.11 -16.25
C THR A 357 -22.11 -4.91 -15.43
N TYR A 358 -23.12 -4.26 -16.03
CA TYR A 358 -24.41 -4.00 -15.40
C TYR A 358 -25.45 -5.07 -15.74
N SER A 359 -26.55 -5.08 -14.98
CA SER A 359 -27.65 -6.04 -15.14
C SER A 359 -28.35 -5.99 -16.52
N ASP A 360 -28.29 -4.85 -17.21
CA ASP A 360 -28.81 -4.67 -18.58
C ASP A 360 -27.83 -5.13 -19.68
N GLY A 361 -26.64 -5.62 -19.29
CA GLY A 361 -25.58 -6.07 -20.18
C GLY A 361 -24.75 -4.95 -20.82
N THR A 362 -24.94 -3.70 -20.39
CA THR A 362 -24.00 -2.62 -20.69
C THR A 362 -22.74 -2.73 -19.84
N THR A 363 -21.69 -2.04 -20.25
CA THR A 363 -20.38 -2.10 -19.60
C THR A 363 -19.78 -0.70 -19.44
N THR A 364 -19.13 -0.47 -18.30
CA THR A 364 -18.19 0.63 -18.12
C THR A 364 -16.79 0.07 -18.14
N ASP A 365 -15.95 0.51 -19.07
CA ASP A 365 -14.51 0.23 -19.02
C ASP A 365 -13.84 1.37 -18.24
N TYR A 366 -12.92 1.03 -17.34
CA TYR A 366 -12.17 2.00 -16.56
C TYR A 366 -10.67 1.81 -16.73
N ILE A 367 -9.95 2.92 -16.69
CA ILE A 367 -8.50 2.99 -16.75
C ILE A 367 -8.01 3.88 -15.61
N ASP A 368 -6.94 3.44 -14.95
CA ASP A 368 -6.32 4.07 -13.79
C ASP A 368 -7.36 4.35 -12.68
N VAL A 369 -7.97 3.28 -12.13
CA VAL A 369 -8.90 3.36 -10.98
C VAL A 369 -8.47 2.41 -9.89
N ASP A 370 -8.29 2.95 -8.68
CA ASP A 370 -7.78 2.25 -7.50
C ASP A 370 -8.87 1.61 -6.65
N PHE A 371 -10.08 2.18 -6.68
CA PHE A 371 -11.15 1.78 -5.78
C PHE A 371 -12.50 1.68 -6.48
N VAL A 372 -13.12 0.51 -6.43
CA VAL A 372 -14.48 0.31 -6.92
C VAL A 372 -15.40 -0.03 -5.77
N ILE A 373 -16.47 0.77 -5.63
CA ILE A 373 -17.52 0.56 -4.66
C ILE A 373 -18.77 0.02 -5.35
N GLY A 374 -19.33 -1.03 -4.76
CA GLY A 374 -20.54 -1.73 -5.17
C GLY A 374 -21.84 -0.99 -4.86
N THR A 375 -22.89 -1.78 -4.94
CA THR A 375 -24.29 -1.36 -4.90
C THR A 375 -24.93 -1.79 -3.58
N SER A 376 -26.26 -1.92 -3.55
CA SER A 376 -26.97 -2.52 -2.41
C SER A 376 -27.46 -3.94 -2.73
N ALA A 377 -26.98 -4.51 -3.84
CA ALA A 377 -27.33 -5.82 -4.34
C ALA A 377 -26.10 -6.74 -4.34
N ALA A 378 -26.32 -8.04 -4.54
CA ALA A 378 -25.27 -9.06 -4.55
C ALA A 378 -24.31 -8.92 -5.75
N ASP A 379 -23.18 -8.27 -5.52
CA ASP A 379 -22.17 -7.91 -6.50
C ASP A 379 -21.09 -8.99 -6.66
N GLN A 380 -20.36 -8.91 -7.77
CA GLN A 380 -19.24 -9.82 -8.06
C GLN A 380 -17.99 -9.01 -8.38
N PHE A 381 -16.95 -9.14 -7.56
CA PHE A 381 -15.67 -8.50 -7.73
C PHE A 381 -14.61 -9.53 -8.09
N VAL A 382 -13.97 -9.35 -9.23
CA VAL A 382 -12.89 -10.21 -9.72
C VAL A 382 -11.68 -9.37 -10.03
N ASN A 383 -10.58 -9.57 -9.30
CA ASN A 383 -9.27 -9.06 -9.67
C ASN A 383 -8.45 -10.15 -10.38
N LEU A 384 -7.93 -9.82 -11.56
CA LEU A 384 -7.07 -10.66 -12.37
C LEU A 384 -5.61 -10.14 -12.41
N GLY A 385 -5.33 -9.00 -11.79
CA GLY A 385 -3.95 -8.54 -11.57
C GLY A 385 -3.82 -7.08 -11.13
N GLY A 386 -2.77 -6.83 -10.33
CA GLY A 386 -2.41 -5.52 -9.77
C GLY A 386 -3.26 -5.13 -8.56
N PRO A 387 -2.80 -4.14 -7.78
CA PRO A 387 -3.51 -3.70 -6.58
C PRO A 387 -4.86 -3.09 -6.93
N ILE A 388 -5.91 -3.47 -6.21
CA ILE A 388 -7.20 -2.80 -6.26
C ILE A 388 -7.92 -2.91 -4.91
N ARG A 389 -8.76 -1.92 -4.61
CA ARG A 389 -9.65 -1.92 -3.44
C ARG A 389 -11.09 -2.16 -3.86
N PHE A 390 -11.81 -2.95 -3.06
CA PHE A 390 -13.25 -3.17 -3.22
C PHE A 390 -14.00 -2.94 -1.92
N GLU A 391 -15.19 -2.35 -2.05
CA GLU A 391 -16.20 -2.22 -1.01
C GLU A 391 -17.54 -2.66 -1.62
N GLY A 392 -18.12 -3.77 -1.17
CA GLY A 392 -19.37 -4.28 -1.73
C GLY A 392 -20.61 -3.50 -1.31
N ARG A 393 -20.62 -3.00 -0.06
CA ARG A 393 -21.75 -2.43 0.67
C ARG A 393 -22.79 -3.49 1.01
N GLY A 394 -24.07 -3.26 0.71
CA GLY A 394 -25.12 -4.21 1.07
C GLY A 394 -25.28 -5.22 -0.06
N GLY A 395 -25.64 -6.45 0.25
CA GLY A 395 -25.68 -7.49 -0.77
C GLY A 395 -25.23 -8.80 -0.18
N VAL A 396 -25.10 -9.84 -0.99
CA VAL A 396 -24.29 -11.00 -0.59
C VAL A 396 -23.25 -11.10 -1.66
N ASP A 397 -22.12 -10.47 -1.42
CA ASP A 397 -21.13 -10.20 -2.44
C ASP A 397 -20.12 -11.35 -2.54
N SER A 398 -19.35 -11.33 -3.61
CA SER A 398 -18.25 -12.28 -3.80
C SER A 398 -17.03 -11.57 -4.33
N TYR A 399 -15.89 -11.86 -3.71
CA TYR A 399 -14.61 -11.24 -4.04
C TYR A 399 -13.60 -12.32 -4.42
N THR A 400 -12.93 -12.14 -5.55
CA THR A 400 -11.91 -13.07 -6.04
C THR A 400 -10.72 -12.28 -6.52
N GLY A 401 -9.64 -12.27 -5.75
CA GLY A 401 -8.36 -11.67 -6.13
C GLY A 401 -7.33 -12.69 -6.58
N THR A 402 -6.11 -12.18 -6.79
CA THR A 402 -4.94 -12.99 -7.13
C THR A 402 -4.24 -13.49 -5.87
N GLN A 403 -3.33 -14.48 -6.02
CA GLN A 403 -2.54 -14.93 -4.87
C GLN A 403 -1.18 -14.23 -4.89
N GLY A 404 -0.80 -13.65 -3.76
CA GLY A 404 0.51 -13.03 -3.57
C GLY A 404 0.38 -11.69 -2.84
N PRO A 405 1.49 -11.05 -2.47
CA PRO A 405 1.47 -9.75 -1.80
C PRO A 405 1.16 -8.59 -2.76
N ASP A 406 0.13 -8.69 -3.60
CA ASP A 406 -0.21 -7.67 -4.61
C ASP A 406 -1.05 -6.50 -4.06
N GLN A 407 -1.29 -6.48 -2.75
CA GLN A 407 -1.94 -5.40 -2.00
C GLN A 407 -3.45 -5.26 -2.24
N ASP A 408 -4.10 -6.32 -2.71
CA ASP A 408 -5.55 -6.35 -2.87
C ASP A 408 -6.27 -6.06 -1.54
N GLY A 409 -7.24 -5.13 -1.59
CA GLY A 409 -7.89 -4.61 -0.40
C GLY A 409 -9.39 -4.82 -0.36
N LEU A 410 -9.88 -5.34 0.77
CA LEU A 410 -11.28 -5.28 1.17
C LEU A 410 -11.47 -4.11 2.13
N VAL A 411 -12.40 -3.22 1.81
CA VAL A 411 -12.64 -1.98 2.55
C VAL A 411 -14.08 -1.95 3.05
N PHE A 412 -14.25 -1.65 4.34
CA PHE A 412 -15.54 -1.59 5.01
C PHE A 412 -15.84 -0.22 5.64
N MET A 413 -15.10 0.83 5.28
CA MET A 413 -15.26 2.17 5.84
C MET A 413 -16.65 2.79 5.61
N GLY A 414 -17.35 2.40 4.54
CA GLY A 414 -18.72 2.81 4.26
C GLY A 414 -19.81 2.00 5.00
N SER A 415 -19.43 0.99 5.79
CA SER A 415 -20.38 0.10 6.46
C SER A 415 -21.12 0.82 7.60
N PRO A 416 -22.43 0.59 7.77
CA PRO A 416 -23.24 1.30 8.78
C PRO A 416 -23.20 0.66 10.17
N ALA A 417 -22.45 -0.43 10.33
CA ALA A 417 -22.22 -1.15 11.59
C ALA A 417 -20.89 -1.90 11.52
N ALA A 418 -20.48 -2.48 12.66
CA ALA A 418 -19.29 -3.30 12.79
C ALA A 418 -19.29 -4.51 11.85
N VAL A 419 -18.11 -4.86 11.37
CA VAL A 419 -17.84 -6.01 10.50
C VAL A 419 -17.17 -7.15 11.26
N ASN A 420 -17.34 -8.37 10.74
CA ASN A 420 -16.73 -9.57 11.29
C ASN A 420 -16.14 -10.40 10.16
N VAL A 421 -14.82 -10.40 10.04
CA VAL A 421 -14.08 -11.02 8.94
C VAL A 421 -13.20 -12.15 9.46
N ASP A 422 -13.23 -13.31 8.77
CA ASP A 422 -12.35 -14.45 9.02
C ASP A 422 -11.63 -14.85 7.72
N ALA A 423 -10.47 -14.25 7.48
CA ALA A 423 -9.60 -14.51 6.34
C ALA A 423 -9.01 -15.93 6.36
N SER A 424 -8.85 -16.54 7.54
CA SER A 424 -8.44 -17.96 7.63
C SER A 424 -9.44 -18.92 6.96
N GLN A 425 -10.69 -18.48 6.81
CA GLN A 425 -11.75 -19.22 6.13
C GLN A 425 -12.16 -18.60 4.78
N GLY A 426 -11.70 -17.39 4.46
CA GLY A 426 -12.15 -16.62 3.29
C GLY A 426 -13.62 -16.22 3.39
N ILE A 427 -14.08 -15.86 4.59
CA ILE A 427 -15.49 -15.55 4.87
C ILE A 427 -15.61 -14.20 5.59
N ILE A 428 -16.57 -13.38 5.15
CA ILE A 428 -17.07 -12.23 5.92
C ILE A 428 -18.34 -12.73 6.61
N LEU A 429 -18.32 -12.81 7.94
CA LEU A 429 -19.45 -13.30 8.75
C LEU A 429 -20.55 -12.25 8.93
N ASP A 430 -20.16 -10.98 8.96
CA ASP A 430 -21.04 -9.80 8.92
C ASP A 430 -20.28 -8.68 8.21
N ASP A 431 -20.85 -8.14 7.13
CA ASP A 431 -20.34 -7.02 6.33
C ASP A 431 -20.75 -5.65 6.90
N GLY A 432 -21.40 -5.61 8.07
CA GLY A 432 -21.99 -4.41 8.65
C GLY A 432 -23.38 -4.09 8.08
N TYR A 433 -23.85 -4.84 7.08
CA TYR A 433 -25.21 -4.83 6.57
C TYR A 433 -26.00 -6.09 7.00
N GLY A 434 -25.37 -6.97 7.79
CA GLY A 434 -25.97 -8.21 8.30
C GLY A 434 -25.88 -9.39 7.33
N ASN A 435 -24.99 -9.32 6.34
CA ASN A 435 -24.81 -10.37 5.32
C ASN A 435 -23.54 -11.19 5.58
N GLN A 436 -23.58 -12.44 5.10
CA GLN A 436 -22.41 -13.32 5.10
C GLN A 436 -21.92 -13.48 3.67
N GLU A 437 -20.63 -13.30 3.45
CA GLU A 437 -20.00 -13.22 2.13
C GLU A 437 -18.74 -14.10 2.04
N THR A 438 -18.16 -14.20 0.85
CA THR A 438 -16.94 -14.98 0.62
C THR A 438 -15.91 -14.18 -0.15
N PHE A 439 -14.64 -14.34 0.23
CA PHE A 439 -13.51 -13.72 -0.44
C PHE A 439 -12.30 -14.64 -0.51
N GLN A 440 -11.37 -14.36 -1.43
CA GLN A 440 -10.11 -15.06 -1.57
C GLN A 440 -9.08 -14.17 -2.27
N GLY A 441 -7.79 -14.28 -1.90
CA GLY A 441 -6.71 -13.52 -2.54
C GLY A 441 -6.79 -12.03 -2.23
N PHE A 442 -6.90 -11.69 -0.95
CA PHE A 442 -6.88 -10.32 -0.45
C PHE A 442 -5.98 -10.27 0.78
N GLU A 443 -5.02 -9.34 0.77
CA GLU A 443 -3.98 -9.22 1.79
C GLU A 443 -4.18 -7.97 2.65
N GLN A 444 -5.08 -7.07 2.27
CA GLN A 444 -5.48 -5.92 3.09
C GLN A 444 -6.96 -6.01 3.47
N ILE A 445 -7.22 -5.83 4.75
CA ILE A 445 -8.58 -5.71 5.29
C ILE A 445 -8.63 -4.43 6.13
N ASN A 446 -9.47 -3.49 5.70
CA ASN A 446 -9.76 -2.25 6.40
C ASN A 446 -11.19 -2.32 6.94
N GLY A 447 -11.34 -2.31 8.25
CA GLY A 447 -12.63 -2.30 8.92
C GLY A 447 -13.39 -0.98 8.77
N SER A 448 -14.44 -0.86 9.56
CA SER A 448 -15.43 0.19 9.59
C SER A 448 -15.08 1.28 10.62
N ALA A 449 -16.08 2.06 11.03
CA ALA A 449 -15.95 3.04 12.10
C ALA A 449 -16.61 2.57 13.42
N PHE A 450 -16.72 1.26 13.59
CA PHE A 450 -17.38 0.58 14.70
C PHE A 450 -16.53 -0.60 15.18
N ASP A 451 -16.84 -1.10 16.37
CA ASP A 451 -16.18 -2.23 17.06
C ASP A 451 -16.12 -3.53 16.21
N ASP A 452 -15.10 -3.64 15.36
CA ASP A 452 -14.96 -4.69 14.38
C ASP A 452 -14.31 -5.95 14.94
N ARG A 453 -14.44 -7.05 14.21
CA ARG A 453 -13.72 -8.29 14.47
C ARG A 453 -12.98 -8.75 13.22
N LEU A 454 -11.66 -8.62 13.21
CA LEU A 454 -10.81 -8.99 12.09
C LEU A 454 -9.92 -10.18 12.48
N VAL A 455 -10.06 -11.28 11.75
CA VAL A 455 -9.24 -12.48 11.90
C VAL A 455 -8.50 -12.75 10.59
N GLY A 456 -7.18 -12.69 10.63
CA GLY A 456 -6.28 -12.97 9.51
C GLY A 456 -6.14 -14.44 9.17
N SER A 457 -5.31 -14.77 8.19
CA SER A 457 -5.03 -16.12 7.71
C SER A 457 -3.64 -16.61 8.16
N ALA A 458 -2.92 -17.32 7.28
CA ALA A 458 -1.55 -17.79 7.54
C ALA A 458 -0.51 -17.06 6.66
N ILE A 459 -0.96 -16.13 5.82
CA ILE A 459 -0.13 -15.32 4.93
C ILE A 459 0.16 -13.97 5.59
N THR A 460 1.11 -13.21 5.05
CA THR A 460 1.37 -11.84 5.51
C THR A 460 0.21 -10.93 5.12
N GLU A 461 -0.49 -10.38 6.11
CA GLU A 461 -1.64 -9.50 5.88
C GLU A 461 -1.46 -8.13 6.54
N ARG A 462 -2.25 -7.16 6.07
CA ARG A 462 -2.48 -5.87 6.72
C ARG A 462 -3.90 -5.85 7.24
N LEU A 463 -4.05 -5.86 8.55
CA LEU A 463 -5.36 -5.77 9.20
C LEU A 463 -5.47 -4.42 9.90
N ARG A 464 -6.50 -3.66 9.55
CA ARG A 464 -6.76 -2.35 10.12
C ARG A 464 -8.19 -2.30 10.67
N GLY A 465 -8.33 -2.07 11.96
CA GLY A 465 -9.62 -1.98 12.66
C GLY A 465 -10.46 -0.80 12.17
N GLY A 466 -9.97 0.43 12.37
CA GLY A 466 -10.66 1.64 11.97
C GLY A 466 -10.91 2.55 13.17
N ASP A 467 -12.12 3.06 13.30
CA ASP A 467 -12.57 3.66 14.57
C ASP A 467 -13.40 2.61 15.33
N GLY A 468 -13.44 2.66 16.66
CA GLY A 468 -14.18 1.70 17.48
C GLY A 468 -13.25 0.85 18.34
N ASP A 469 -13.84 0.04 19.23
CA ASP A 469 -13.06 -0.89 20.07
C ASP A 469 -12.91 -2.23 19.32
N ASP A 470 -11.84 -2.40 18.56
CA ASP A 470 -11.71 -3.50 17.60
C ASP A 470 -11.06 -4.76 18.19
N PHE A 471 -11.43 -5.93 17.65
CA PHE A 471 -10.75 -7.20 17.91
C PHE A 471 -9.94 -7.60 16.68
N ILE A 472 -8.62 -7.73 16.82
CA ILE A 472 -7.73 -8.05 15.70
C ILE A 472 -6.86 -9.27 16.04
N ASN A 473 -6.97 -10.34 15.26
CA ASN A 473 -6.11 -11.52 15.37
C ASN A 473 -5.43 -11.79 14.03
N GLY A 474 -4.13 -11.52 13.91
CA GLY A 474 -3.37 -11.79 12.68
C GLY A 474 -3.23 -13.29 12.33
N ASN A 475 -3.49 -14.19 13.28
CA ASN A 475 -3.18 -15.61 13.16
C ASN A 475 -1.71 -15.86 12.79
N GLY A 476 -1.40 -16.38 11.61
CA GLY A 476 -0.05 -16.70 11.17
C GLY A 476 0.38 -15.81 10.01
N GLY A 477 1.68 -15.63 9.82
CA GLY A 477 2.18 -14.67 8.82
C GLY A 477 2.92 -13.53 9.49
N ARG A 478 3.52 -12.65 8.68
CA ARG A 478 4.21 -11.45 9.19
C ARG A 478 3.30 -10.24 9.04
N ASP A 479 2.32 -10.15 9.93
CA ASP A 479 1.22 -9.20 9.74
C ASP A 479 1.56 -7.79 10.20
N ARG A 480 0.81 -6.82 9.67
CA ARG A 480 0.78 -5.45 10.18
C ARG A 480 -0.61 -5.21 10.75
N LEU A 481 -0.68 -5.04 12.06
CA LEU A 481 -1.93 -4.90 12.78
C LEU A 481 -2.02 -3.49 13.35
N THR A 482 -3.12 -2.81 13.03
CA THR A 482 -3.47 -1.49 13.55
C THR A 482 -4.93 -1.51 13.96
N GLY A 483 -5.28 -1.10 15.18
CA GLY A 483 -6.66 -0.97 15.65
C GLY A 483 -7.24 0.31 15.09
N GLY A 484 -6.95 1.44 15.69
CA GLY A 484 -6.98 2.76 15.08
C GLY A 484 -7.33 3.82 16.12
N ASN A 485 -8.60 4.17 16.25
CA ASN A 485 -9.08 4.99 17.37
C ASN A 485 -10.05 4.15 18.21
N GLY A 486 -9.81 4.02 19.50
CA GLY A 486 -10.67 3.23 20.40
C GLY A 486 -9.83 2.33 21.30
N ASP A 487 -10.47 1.57 22.19
CA ASP A 487 -9.77 0.62 23.05
C ASP A 487 -9.67 -0.74 22.34
N ASP A 488 -8.58 -0.96 21.60
CA ASP A 488 -8.45 -2.12 20.71
C ASP A 488 -7.90 -3.38 21.40
N THR A 489 -8.17 -4.56 20.86
CA THR A 489 -7.69 -5.85 21.37
C THR A 489 -6.98 -6.67 20.29
N PHE A 490 -5.66 -6.81 20.42
CA PHE A 490 -4.82 -7.62 19.54
C PHE A 490 -4.58 -9.01 20.13
N VAL A 491 -4.94 -10.04 19.38
CA VAL A 491 -4.92 -11.41 19.90
C VAL A 491 -3.84 -12.25 19.23
N PHE A 492 -3.04 -12.93 20.05
CA PHE A 492 -2.00 -13.85 19.62
C PHE A 492 -2.20 -15.22 20.26
N ASN A 493 -2.58 -16.19 19.42
CA ASN A 493 -2.93 -17.54 19.88
C ASN A 493 -1.96 -18.63 19.35
N ASP A 494 -1.02 -18.29 18.46
CA ASP A 494 -0.05 -19.22 17.86
C ASP A 494 1.39 -18.73 18.02
N VAL A 495 2.20 -19.47 18.77
CA VAL A 495 3.62 -19.14 19.02
C VAL A 495 4.45 -19.27 17.74
N SER A 496 4.03 -20.09 16.77
CA SER A 496 4.74 -20.27 15.51
C SER A 496 4.59 -19.09 14.55
N ALA A 497 3.55 -18.27 14.74
CA ALA A 497 3.27 -17.09 13.94
C ALA A 497 4.26 -15.94 14.18
N SER A 498 4.86 -15.81 15.37
CA SER A 498 5.67 -14.63 15.72
C SER A 498 7.11 -14.97 16.15
N GLN A 499 7.75 -15.88 15.41
CA GLN A 499 9.17 -16.23 15.60
C GLN A 499 10.05 -15.74 14.44
N GLY A 500 11.28 -15.31 14.76
CA GLY A 500 12.31 -15.01 13.77
C GLY A 500 11.91 -13.89 12.79
N THR A 501 11.96 -14.18 11.48
CA THR A 501 11.63 -13.23 10.40
C THR A 501 10.13 -13.11 10.10
N SER A 502 9.28 -13.86 10.81
CA SER A 502 7.83 -13.89 10.64
C SER A 502 7.07 -13.03 11.66
N ARG A 503 7.77 -12.17 12.43
CA ARG A 503 7.15 -11.38 13.50
C ARG A 503 6.14 -10.35 12.96
N SER A 504 4.88 -10.48 13.38
CA SER A 504 3.86 -9.44 13.18
C SER A 504 4.23 -8.17 13.96
N VAL A 505 3.83 -7.01 13.43
CA VAL A 505 4.11 -5.69 14.00
C VAL A 505 2.78 -5.05 14.40
N LEU A 506 2.69 -4.59 15.65
CA LEU A 506 1.57 -3.76 16.13
C LEU A 506 1.99 -2.29 16.06
N LEU A 507 1.14 -1.47 15.47
CA LEU A 507 1.49 -0.08 15.11
C LEU A 507 0.75 0.97 15.93
N ASP A 508 -0.12 0.54 16.83
CA ASP A 508 -1.27 1.35 17.20
C ASP A 508 -1.35 1.82 18.64
N PHE A 509 -0.50 1.27 19.51
CA PHE A 509 -0.41 1.73 20.89
C PHE A 509 0.04 3.19 20.89
N ARG A 510 -0.91 4.12 20.91
CA ARG A 510 -0.72 5.57 20.88
C ARG A 510 -0.88 6.12 22.31
N ALA A 511 -0.28 7.29 22.56
CA ALA A 511 -0.30 7.94 23.88
C ALA A 511 -1.50 8.90 24.08
N ASN A 512 -2.47 8.85 23.16
CA ASN A 512 -3.61 9.76 23.01
C ASN A 512 -4.77 9.51 23.99
N GLY A 513 -4.72 8.45 24.80
CA GLY A 513 -5.71 8.18 25.86
C GLY A 513 -6.48 6.88 25.69
N ASP A 514 -6.20 6.14 24.62
CA ASP A 514 -6.75 4.82 24.32
C ASP A 514 -6.08 3.75 25.21
N SER A 515 -6.83 2.71 25.58
CA SER A 515 -6.44 1.65 26.51
C SER A 515 -6.26 0.31 25.80
N ASP A 516 -5.52 0.28 24.70
CA ASP A 516 -5.32 -0.92 23.89
C ASP A 516 -4.83 -2.13 24.70
N HIS A 517 -5.23 -3.30 24.23
CA HIS A 517 -5.05 -4.58 24.87
C HIS A 517 -4.35 -5.59 23.97
N ILE A 518 -3.44 -6.39 24.53
CA ILE A 518 -2.89 -7.59 23.91
C ILE A 518 -3.41 -8.81 24.67
N ASP A 519 -4.17 -9.65 23.98
CA ASP A 519 -4.62 -10.95 24.49
C ASP A 519 -3.70 -12.07 24.00
N VAL A 520 -3.11 -12.77 24.96
CA VAL A 520 -2.22 -13.92 24.74
C VAL A 520 -2.80 -15.21 25.35
N GLY A 521 -4.07 -15.19 25.74
CA GLY A 521 -4.74 -16.27 26.45
C GLY A 521 -4.92 -17.57 25.65
N GLY A 522 -4.78 -17.52 24.32
CA GLY A 522 -4.90 -18.71 23.45
C GLY A 522 -3.64 -19.57 23.36
N PHE A 523 -2.50 -19.15 23.94
CA PHE A 523 -1.33 -20.01 23.99
C PHE A 523 -1.60 -21.26 24.85
N SER A 524 -1.62 -22.43 24.21
CA SER A 524 -1.72 -23.72 24.90
C SER A 524 -0.55 -24.64 24.54
N GLY A 525 0.36 -24.83 25.50
CA GLY A 525 1.55 -25.66 25.33
C GLY A 525 2.08 -26.19 26.66
N THR A 526 2.43 -27.47 26.70
CA THR A 526 2.99 -28.15 27.90
C THR A 526 4.51 -28.06 28.00
N ALA A 527 5.16 -27.31 27.11
CA ALA A 527 6.61 -27.14 27.07
C ALA A 527 6.92 -25.66 26.85
N MET A 528 7.90 -25.12 27.60
CA MET A 528 8.44 -23.78 27.35
C MET A 528 8.95 -23.73 25.90
N GLY A 529 8.16 -23.12 25.02
CA GLY A 529 8.50 -22.91 23.63
C GLY A 529 9.60 -21.85 23.47
N PRO A 530 10.11 -21.66 22.24
CA PRO A 530 11.00 -20.55 21.92
C PRO A 530 10.37 -19.20 22.27
N LEU A 531 11.23 -18.20 22.54
CA LEU A 531 10.82 -16.83 22.88
C LEU A 531 9.92 -16.26 21.77
N PHE A 532 8.71 -15.87 22.15
CA PHE A 532 7.75 -15.13 21.33
C PHE A 532 8.04 -13.63 21.45
N GLU A 533 8.18 -12.90 20.34
CA GLU A 533 8.54 -11.48 20.36
C GLU A 533 7.44 -10.64 19.73
N ILE A 534 6.78 -9.79 20.54
CA ILE A 534 5.88 -8.74 20.07
C ILE A 534 6.68 -7.43 20.05
N ASP A 535 6.73 -6.79 18.89
CA ASP A 535 7.20 -5.41 18.76
C ASP A 535 5.99 -4.47 18.82
N ILE A 536 5.87 -3.75 19.94
CA ILE A 536 4.69 -2.93 20.27
C ILE A 536 4.82 -1.49 19.81
N GLY A 537 6.04 -0.97 19.59
CA GLY A 537 6.16 0.48 19.39
C GLY A 537 7.15 1.23 20.26
N THR A 538 7.33 2.50 19.90
CA THR A 538 7.66 3.59 20.83
C THR A 538 6.43 4.26 21.39
N THR A 539 5.41 3.50 21.75
CA THR A 539 4.33 4.03 22.58
C THR A 539 4.94 4.68 23.80
N ILE A 540 4.54 5.92 24.08
CA ILE A 540 4.86 6.59 25.33
C ILE A 540 4.10 5.85 26.43
N LEU A 541 4.64 4.73 26.92
CA LEU A 541 4.21 4.11 28.16
C LEU A 541 4.65 5.06 29.27
N ASN A 542 3.78 6.00 29.61
CA ASN A 542 4.05 7.02 30.64
C ASN A 542 4.29 6.41 32.04
N ASP A 543 3.95 5.13 32.23
CA ASP A 543 4.21 4.37 33.46
C ASP A 543 4.21 2.86 33.18
N ALA A 544 4.99 2.10 33.95
CA ALA A 544 4.97 0.63 33.93
C ALA A 544 3.56 0.04 34.17
N VAL A 545 2.70 0.76 34.90
CA VAL A 545 1.31 0.37 35.20
C VAL A 545 0.41 0.34 33.96
N ALA A 546 0.65 1.22 32.98
CA ALA A 546 -0.12 1.23 31.73
C ALA A 546 0.16 -0.02 30.89
N PHE A 547 1.42 -0.47 30.90
CA PHE A 547 1.83 -1.69 30.19
C PHE A 547 1.33 -2.98 30.84
N GLU A 548 1.38 -3.06 32.18
CA GLU A 548 0.77 -4.18 32.93
C GLU A 548 -0.75 -4.27 32.71
N SER A 549 -1.40 -3.15 32.39
CA SER A 549 -2.85 -3.08 32.08
C SER A 549 -3.17 -3.41 30.61
N ALA A 550 -2.24 -3.12 29.69
CA ALA A 550 -2.37 -3.42 28.28
C ALA A 550 -2.30 -4.94 27.99
N ILE A 551 -1.55 -5.71 28.76
CA ILE A 551 -1.54 -7.17 28.59
C ILE A 551 -2.68 -7.77 29.41
N GLN A 552 -3.78 -8.12 28.74
CA GLN A 552 -4.88 -8.81 29.38
C GLN A 552 -4.75 -10.33 29.21
N ASN A 553 -5.00 -11.06 30.30
CA ASN A 553 -5.05 -12.51 30.26
C ASN A 553 -6.51 -12.99 30.14
N ALA A 554 -6.87 -13.61 29.02
CA ALA A 554 -7.97 -14.57 28.95
C ALA A 554 -7.47 -16.00 29.21
N GLY A 555 -6.67 -16.18 30.26
CA GLY A 555 -5.89 -17.41 30.48
C GLY A 555 -6.75 -18.64 30.72
N VAL A 556 -6.46 -19.71 29.98
CA VAL A 556 -6.93 -21.06 30.28
C VAL A 556 -5.95 -21.67 31.30
N ALA A 557 -6.42 -22.01 32.50
CA ALA A 557 -5.60 -22.64 33.54
C ALA A 557 -4.83 -23.87 32.99
N GLY A 558 -3.50 -23.90 33.16
CA GLY A 558 -2.63 -25.04 32.82
C GLY A 558 -1.68 -24.87 31.62
N SER A 559 -1.55 -23.68 31.03
CA SER A 559 -0.57 -23.38 29.98
C SER A 559 0.72 -22.78 30.56
N ASN A 560 1.89 -23.24 30.10
CA ASN A 560 3.17 -22.63 30.46
C ASN A 560 3.77 -21.92 29.24
N PHE A 561 3.93 -20.60 29.27
CA PHE A 561 4.58 -19.86 28.19
C PHE A 561 5.49 -18.74 28.69
N ALA A 562 6.43 -18.34 27.84
CA ALA A 562 7.32 -17.20 28.05
C ALA A 562 7.26 -16.30 26.80
N ALA A 563 6.80 -15.06 26.95
CA ALA A 563 6.81 -14.05 25.88
C ALA A 563 7.81 -12.95 26.22
N LEU A 564 8.61 -12.53 25.25
CA LEU A 564 9.45 -11.34 25.32
C LEU A 564 8.70 -10.21 24.64
N VAL A 565 8.26 -9.24 25.43
CA VAL A 565 7.56 -8.07 24.90
C VAL A 565 8.50 -6.88 24.99
N LYS A 566 8.76 -6.25 23.84
CA LYS A 566 9.60 -5.07 23.75
C LYS A 566 8.71 -3.84 23.69
N GLY A 567 8.87 -2.93 24.64
CA GLY A 567 8.14 -1.66 24.67
C GLY A 567 9.06 -0.52 25.12
N TYR A 568 8.78 0.70 24.65
CA TYR A 568 9.57 1.89 25.04
C TYR A 568 8.97 2.61 26.25
N SER A 569 9.80 3.02 27.20
CA SER A 569 9.38 3.82 28.36
C SER A 569 9.85 5.26 28.21
N ALA A 570 8.99 6.15 27.71
CA ALA A 570 9.34 7.57 27.50
C ALA A 570 9.70 8.32 28.81
N ALA A 571 9.14 7.90 29.95
CA ALA A 571 9.48 8.47 31.25
C ALA A 571 10.91 8.13 31.71
N GLU A 572 11.49 7.05 31.18
CA GLU A 572 12.78 6.52 31.62
C GLU A 572 13.85 6.49 30.51
N ASP A 573 13.46 6.76 29.25
CA ASP A 573 14.34 6.91 28.08
C ASP A 573 15.13 5.63 27.72
N PHE A 574 14.49 4.45 27.83
CA PHE A 574 15.03 3.18 27.31
C PHE A 574 13.93 2.15 26.97
N TYR A 575 14.30 1.13 26.18
CA TYR A 575 13.45 -0.03 25.92
C TYR A 575 13.38 -0.97 27.12
N LYS A 576 12.16 -1.29 27.54
CA LYS A 576 11.90 -2.35 28.50
C LYS A 576 11.55 -3.62 27.75
N TYR A 577 12.24 -4.68 28.14
CA TYR A 577 11.92 -6.04 27.73
C TYR A 577 11.19 -6.70 28.89
N TYR A 578 9.91 -6.99 28.70
CA TYR A 578 9.12 -7.72 29.67
C TYR A 578 9.12 -9.19 29.28
N VAL A 579 9.60 -10.04 30.19
CA VAL A 579 9.41 -11.48 30.05
C VAL A 579 8.13 -11.82 30.77
N LEU A 580 7.07 -12.07 30.01
CA LEU A 580 5.81 -12.56 30.54
C LEU A 580 5.93 -14.06 30.74
N ILE A 581 5.77 -14.53 31.97
CA ILE A 581 5.77 -15.96 32.29
C ILE A 581 4.42 -16.28 32.92
N ASP A 582 3.65 -17.16 32.28
CA ASP A 582 2.51 -17.86 32.89
C ASP A 582 3.02 -19.23 33.36
N ASP A 583 2.90 -19.52 34.65
CA ASP A 583 3.29 -20.79 35.27
C ASP A 583 2.13 -21.80 35.39
N GLY A 584 1.01 -21.50 34.72
CA GLY A 584 -0.16 -22.35 34.61
C GLY A 584 -1.20 -22.13 35.71
N ASP A 585 -1.03 -21.11 36.57
CA ASP A 585 -1.99 -20.79 37.64
C ASP A 585 -3.10 -19.80 37.23
N GLY A 586 -3.04 -19.27 36.01
CA GLY A 586 -4.00 -18.31 35.47
C GLY A 586 -3.74 -16.86 35.91
N SER A 587 -2.57 -16.58 36.47
CA SER A 587 -2.07 -15.23 36.77
C SER A 587 -0.67 -15.03 36.17
N PHE A 588 -0.40 -13.81 35.69
CA PHE A 588 0.96 -13.47 35.28
C PHE A 588 1.81 -13.10 36.48
N ASN A 589 3.01 -13.68 36.56
CA ASN A 589 4.11 -13.01 37.24
C ASN A 589 4.87 -12.17 36.20
N ILE A 590 4.52 -10.89 36.11
CA ILE A 590 5.38 -9.92 35.43
C ILE A 590 6.60 -9.75 36.33
N THR A 591 7.66 -10.50 36.06
CA THR A 591 8.92 -10.29 36.77
C THR A 591 9.56 -9.02 36.21
N ASN A 592 9.48 -7.93 36.97
CA ASN A 592 10.16 -6.64 36.73
C ASN A 592 11.71 -6.73 36.75
N ASP A 593 12.28 -7.94 36.75
CA ASP A 593 13.68 -8.18 37.12
C ASP A 593 14.61 -8.46 35.95
N LEU A 594 14.14 -8.42 34.69
CA LEU A 594 15.03 -8.43 33.52
C LEU A 594 15.14 -7.05 32.87
N THR A 595 15.67 -6.07 33.60
CA THR A 595 16.18 -4.85 32.98
C THR A 595 17.47 -5.21 32.23
N ILE A 596 17.39 -5.38 30.91
CA ILE A 596 18.58 -5.40 30.07
C ILE A 596 18.97 -3.94 29.83
N GLU A 597 19.83 -3.39 30.69
CA GLU A 597 20.51 -2.12 30.42
C GLU A 597 21.47 -2.35 29.23
N LEU A 598 21.05 -2.01 28.02
CA LEU A 598 21.95 -1.87 26.88
C LEU A 598 22.67 -0.52 26.95
N ASN A 599 23.44 -0.29 28.02
CA ASN A 599 24.38 0.82 28.08
C ASN A 599 25.59 0.50 27.19
N ALA A 600 25.45 0.69 25.87
CA ALA A 600 26.58 0.70 24.96
C ALA A 600 26.77 2.12 24.42
N GLU A 601 27.46 2.97 25.18
CA GLU A 601 28.10 4.15 24.62
C GLU A 601 29.05 3.70 23.48
N PRO A 602 28.98 4.29 22.27
CA PRO A 602 29.82 3.86 21.15
C PRO A 602 31.29 4.23 21.44
N GLY A 603 32.08 3.29 21.94
CA GLY A 603 33.54 3.46 22.03
C GLY A 603 34.26 2.73 23.16
N ASP A 604 33.56 2.21 24.18
CA ASP A 604 34.20 1.41 25.22
C ASP A 604 33.86 -0.07 24.98
N GLY A 605 34.88 -0.93 24.87
CA GLY A 605 34.72 -2.37 24.60
C GLY A 605 34.13 -3.14 25.78
N GLY A 606 33.06 -2.63 26.39
CA GLY A 606 32.38 -3.17 27.54
C GLY A 606 31.40 -4.28 27.15
N SER A 607 31.55 -5.44 27.80
CA SER A 607 30.55 -6.51 27.80
C SER A 607 29.22 -6.01 28.38
N SER A 608 28.11 -6.31 27.72
CA SER A 608 26.75 -6.16 28.26
C SER A 608 26.65 -6.90 29.60
N ILE A 609 26.26 -6.20 30.67
CA ILE A 609 26.02 -6.82 31.98
C ILE A 609 24.52 -6.97 32.15
N VAL A 610 24.02 -8.20 32.10
CA VAL A 610 22.69 -8.56 32.58
C VAL A 610 22.74 -8.53 34.11
N THR A 611 22.13 -7.55 34.75
CA THR A 611 21.96 -7.53 36.21
C THR A 611 20.52 -7.88 36.57
N GLY A 612 20.29 -9.09 37.09
CA GLY A 612 18.98 -9.47 37.62
C GLY A 612 18.61 -10.93 37.40
N PHE A 613 19.31 -11.86 38.05
CA PHE A 613 18.77 -13.22 38.24
C PHE A 613 18.42 -13.38 39.72
N GLY A 614 17.12 -13.38 40.02
CA GLY A 614 16.61 -14.03 41.23
C GLY A 614 17.01 -15.51 41.19
N GLN A 615 17.47 -16.05 42.32
CA GLN A 615 18.30 -17.27 42.38
C GLN A 615 17.70 -18.60 41.86
N ASP A 616 16.51 -18.63 41.28
CA ASP A 616 15.80 -19.90 41.02
C ASP A 616 15.53 -20.25 39.55
N TRP A 617 15.86 -19.41 38.55
CA TRP A 617 15.48 -19.71 37.16
C TRP A 617 16.59 -19.35 36.16
N PHE A 618 17.35 -20.37 35.74
CA PHE A 618 18.33 -20.28 34.66
C PHE A 618 17.65 -20.66 33.34
N LEU A 619 17.41 -19.69 32.46
CA LEU A 619 17.20 -19.91 31.02
C LEU A 619 18.49 -19.55 30.28
N PRO A 620 19.05 -20.43 29.42
CA PRO A 620 20.20 -20.09 28.61
C PRO A 620 19.73 -19.21 27.43
N LEU A 621 19.81 -17.89 27.58
CA LEU A 621 19.86 -16.97 26.44
C LEU A 621 21.21 -17.16 25.75
N ILE A 622 21.25 -17.99 24.71
CA ILE A 622 22.43 -18.14 23.83
C ILE A 622 21.99 -17.92 22.39
N ASN A 623 22.62 -16.90 21.81
CA ASN A 623 22.65 -16.40 20.43
C ASN A 623 21.41 -15.72 19.88
#